data_AF-R5AC55-F1
#
_entry.id   AF-R5AC55-F1
#
_cell.length_a   1.000
_cell.length_b   1.000
_cell.length_c   1.000
_cell.angle_alpha   90.00
_cell.angle_beta   90.00
_cell.angle_gamma   90.00
#
_symmetry.space_group_name_H-M   'P 1'
#
loop_
_entity.id
_entity.type
_entity.pdbx_description
1 polymer ?
#
loop_
_entity_poly.entity_id
_entity_poly.type
_entity_poly.pdbx_seq_one_letter_code
_entity_poly.pdbx_strand_id
1 'polypeptide(L)' 'MRKLILGIAVMVMGALGVIALLVAATLSPLNPWTYNGISGWWGCILGMDLALPFYTFLVVSGMGLALALWGVFERK' A
#
# COMPACT_ATOMS: atom_id res chain seq x y z
N MET A 1 18.17 8.49 13.91
CA MET A 1 18.05 7.08 14.31
C MET A 1 16.63 6.76 14.70
N ARG A 2 16.09 7.18 15.86
CA ARG A 2 14.74 6.74 16.29
C ARG A 2 13.63 7.07 15.28
N LYS A 3 13.52 8.33 14.80
CA LYS A 3 12.52 8.74 13.79
C LYS A 3 12.71 8.04 12.43
N LEU A 4 13.97 7.85 12.01
CA LEU A 4 14.31 7.12 10.79
C LEU A 4 13.83 5.66 10.85
N ILE A 5 14.16 4.95 11.93
CA ILE A 5 13.79 3.55 12.13
C ILE A 5 12.27 3.41 12.20
N LEU A 6 11.59 4.30 12.93
CA LEU A 6 10.12 4.33 13.00
C LEU A 6 9.50 4.59 11.62
N GLY A 7 10.02 5.57 10.87
CA GLY A 7 9.54 5.87 9.53
C GLY A 7 9.68 4.68 8.58
N ILE A 8 10.85 4.01 8.58
CA ILE A 8 11.09 2.80 7.79
C ILE A 8 10.12 1.69 8.19
N ALA A 9 9.91 1.47 9.49
CA ALA A 9 8.98 0.44 9.96
C ALA A 9 7.54 0.70 9.47
N VAL A 10 7.05 1.94 9.59
CA VAL A 10 5.71 2.33 9.11
C VAL A 10 5.62 2.21 7.59
N MET A 11 6.67 2.61 6.87
CA MET A 11 6.74 2.50 5.40
C MET A 11 6.61 1.05 4.94
N VAL A 12 7.35 0.15 5.59
CA VAL A 12 7.35 -1.29 5.32
C VAL A 12 5.99 -1.89 5.64
N MET A 13 5.35 -1.53 6.77
CA MET A 13 4.00 -2.00 7.08
C MET A 13 2.99 -1.61 5.99
N GLY A 14 3.01 -0.35 5.53
CA GLY A 14 2.16 0.09 4.43
C GLY A 14 2.46 -0.66 3.13
N ALA A 15 3.73 -0.82 2.77
CA ALA A 15 4.12 -1.53 1.56
C ALA A 15 3.71 -3.02 1.59
N LEU A 16 3.89 -3.70 2.74
CA LEU A 16 3.45 -5.07 2.91
C LEU A 16 1.93 -5.21 2.82
N GLY A 17 1.16 -4.23 3.32
CA GLY A 17 -0.29 -4.20 3.14
C GLY A 17 -0.71 -4.07 1.68
N VAL A 18 -0.05 -3.19 0.91
CA VAL A 18 -0.27 -3.08 -0.55
C VAL A 18 0.04 -4.40 -1.25
N ILE A 19 1.19 -5.02 -0.96
CA ILE A 19 1.61 -6.29 -1.56
C ILE A 19 0.59 -7.39 -1.20
N ALA A 20 0.18 -7.49 0.07
CA ALA A 20 -0.79 -8.48 0.51
C ALA A 20 -2.13 -8.32 -0.21
N LEU A 21 -2.61 -7.09 -0.42
CA LEU A 21 -3.83 -6.83 -1.17
C LEU A 21 -3.70 -7.21 -2.65
N LEU A 22 -2.58 -6.89 -3.29
CA LEU A 22 -2.34 -7.29 -4.68
C LEU A 22 -2.32 -8.82 -4.82
N VAL A 23 -1.63 -9.52 -3.91
CA VAL A 23 -1.61 -10.98 -3.87
C VAL A 23 -3.01 -11.54 -3.65
N ALA A 24 -3.75 -11.04 -2.66
CA ALA A 24 -5.12 -11.47 -2.37
C ALA A 24 -6.07 -11.23 -3.54
N ALA A 25 -5.97 -10.08 -4.20
CA ALA A 25 -6.77 -9.76 -5.39
C ALA A 25 -6.45 -10.72 -6.55
N THR A 26 -5.17 -11.03 -6.77
CA THR A 26 -4.76 -11.95 -7.86
C THR A 26 -5.13 -13.41 -7.60
N LEU A 27 -5.02 -13.88 -6.36
CA LEU A 27 -5.28 -15.27 -5.99
C LEU A 27 -6.76 -15.54 -5.63
N SER A 28 -7.59 -14.50 -5.52
CA SER A 28 -8.99 -14.67 -5.18
C SER A 28 -9.73 -15.45 -6.28
N PRO A 29 -10.41 -16.55 -5.94
CA PRO A 29 -11.25 -17.28 -6.90
C PRO A 29 -12.48 -16.49 -7.33
N LEU A 30 -12.83 -15.41 -6.61
CA LEU A 30 -13.93 -14.49 -6.93
C LEU A 30 -13.46 -13.26 -7.71
N ASN A 31 -12.23 -13.26 -8.23
CA ASN A 31 -11.62 -12.09 -8.86
C ASN A 31 -12.31 -11.71 -10.19
N PRO A 32 -12.98 -10.54 -10.27
CA PRO A 32 -13.40 -9.98 -11.53
C PRO A 32 -12.18 -9.36 -12.23
N TRP A 33 -11.52 -10.12 -13.11
CA TRP A 33 -10.39 -9.64 -13.92
C TRP A 33 -10.71 -8.40 -14.75
N THR A 34 -12.00 -8.13 -14.95
CA THR A 34 -12.51 -6.90 -15.56
C THR A 34 -13.67 -6.39 -14.70
N TYR A 35 -13.60 -5.13 -14.29
CA TYR A 35 -14.68 -4.44 -13.59
C TYR A 35 -14.97 -3.12 -14.28
N ASN A 36 -16.22 -2.90 -14.69
CA ASN A 36 -16.66 -1.69 -15.39
C ASN A 36 -15.77 -1.30 -16.61
N GLY A 37 -15.33 -2.29 -17.39
CA GLY A 37 -14.43 -2.11 -18.54
C GLY A 37 -12.95 -1.89 -18.20
N ILE A 38 -12.58 -1.85 -16.91
CA ILE A 38 -11.20 -1.74 -16.43
C ILE A 38 -10.67 -3.15 -16.17
N SER A 39 -9.59 -3.53 -16.86
CA SER A 39 -8.93 -4.83 -16.72
C SER A 39 -7.67 -4.78 -15.85
N GLY A 40 -7.19 -5.95 -15.43
CA GLY A 40 -5.94 -6.09 -14.68
C GLY A 40 -6.11 -5.81 -13.19
N TRP A 41 -4.99 -5.68 -12.45
CA TRP A 41 -5.03 -5.59 -10.97
C TRP A 41 -5.90 -4.47 -10.45
N TRP A 42 -5.96 -3.33 -11.14
CA TRP A 42 -6.83 -2.22 -10.76
C TRP A 42 -8.32 -2.55 -10.92
N GLY A 43 -8.69 -3.25 -12.00
CA GLY A 43 -10.03 -3.78 -12.18
C GLY A 43 -10.42 -4.77 -11.08
N CYS A 44 -9.50 -5.66 -10.71
CA CYS A 44 -9.68 -6.61 -9.61
C CYS A 44 -9.94 -5.89 -8.28
N ILE A 45 -9.11 -4.90 -7.93
CA ILE A 45 -9.22 -4.13 -6.69
C ILE A 45 -10.57 -3.40 -6.63
N LEU A 46 -10.99 -2.78 -7.73
CA LEU A 46 -12.28 -2.08 -7.81
C LEU A 46 -13.45 -3.05 -7.70
N GLY A 47 -13.42 -4.18 -8.42
CA GLY A 47 -14.51 -5.14 -8.42
C GLY A 47 -14.64 -5.95 -7.12
N MET A 48 -13.59 -5.99 -6.30
CA MET A 48 -13.61 -6.57 -4.96
C MET A 48 -13.83 -5.55 -3.84
N ASP A 49 -14.09 -4.27 -4.18
CA ASP A 49 -14.26 -3.17 -3.22
C ASP A 49 -13.06 -2.98 -2.27
N LEU A 50 -11.85 -3.27 -2.77
CA LEU A 50 -10.59 -3.18 -2.02
C LEU A 50 -9.88 -1.84 -2.21
N ALA A 51 -10.47 -0.89 -2.94
CA ALA A 51 -9.86 0.39 -3.24
C ALA A 51 -9.53 1.19 -1.97
N LEU A 52 -10.45 1.23 -1.01
CA LEU A 52 -10.23 1.96 0.24
C LEU A 52 -9.09 1.36 1.08
N PRO A 53 -9.05 0.03 1.34
CA PRO A 53 -7.88 -0.63 1.93
C PRO A 53 -6.57 -0.38 1.16
N PHE A 54 -6.60 -0.37 -0.17
CA PHE A 54 -5.41 -0.13 -0.98
C PHE A 54 -4.85 1.28 -0.78
N TYR A 55 -5.73 2.29 -0.81
CA TYR A 55 -5.34 3.68 -0.56
C TYR A 55 -4.84 3.90 0.86
N THR A 56 -5.45 3.28 1.88
CA THR A 56 -4.97 3.44 3.26
C THR A 56 -3.56 2.91 3.42
N PHE A 57 -3.23 1.74 2.87
CA PHE A 57 -1.87 1.21 2.94
C PHE A 57 -0.85 2.05 2.14
N LEU A 58 -1.23 2.60 0.99
CA LEU A 58 -0.40 3.55 0.25
C LEU A 58 -0.12 4.81 1.08
N VAL A 59 -1.14 5.39 1.71
CA VAL A 59 -1.00 6.56 2.58
C VAL A 59 -0.09 6.24 3.77
N VAL A 60 -0.27 5.10 4.42
CA VAL A 60 0.60 4.65 5.53
C VAL A 60 2.04 4.51 5.05
N SER A 61 2.26 3.93 3.87
CA SER A 61 3.60 3.78 3.32
C SER A 61 4.25 5.16 3.06
N GLY A 62 3.50 6.09 2.46
CA GLY A 62 3.94 7.46 2.21
C GLY A 62 4.23 8.25 3.49
N MET A 63 3.40 8.10 4.53
CA MET A 63 3.64 8.70 5.84
C MET A 63 4.92 8.15 6.47
N GLY A 64 5.16 6.84 6.38
CA GLY A 64 6.39 6.21 6.83
C GLY A 64 7.62 6.77 6.12
N LEU A 65 7.55 6.93 4.80
CA LEU A 65 8.62 7.54 4.00
C LEU A 65 8.87 8.99 4.43
N ALA A 66 7.83 9.80 4.60
CA ALA A 66 7.96 11.19 5.04
C ALA A 66 8.64 11.29 6.43
N LEU A 67 8.24 10.43 7.37
CA LEU A 67 8.86 10.35 8.70
C LEU A 67 10.33 9.90 8.63
N ALA A 68 10.63 8.94 7.76
CA ALA A 68 11.99 8.46 7.56
C ALA A 68 12.89 9.59 7.04
N LEU A 69 12.44 10.30 6.00
CA LEU A 69 13.14 11.44 5.41
C LEU A 69 13.33 12.58 6.41
N TRP A 70 12.28 12.95 7.16
CA TRP A 70 12.39 13.93 8.25
C TRP A 70 13.50 13.55 9.24
N GLY A 71 13.52 12.27 9.66
CA GLY A 71 14.53 11.76 10.58
C GLY A 71 15.96 11.75 10.04
N VAL A 72 16.16 11.83 8.72
CA VAL A 72 17.46 12.04 8.07
C VAL A 72 17.82 13.51 8.04
N PHE A 73 16.89 14.38 7.62
CA PHE A 73 17.14 15.81 7.50
C PHE A 73 17.38 16.51 8.83
N GLU A 74 16.68 16.11 9.91
CA GLU A 74 16.95 16.61 11.27
C GLU A 74 18.34 16.28 11.82
N ARG A 75 19.06 15.35 11.17
CA ARG A 75 20.41 14.97 11.58
C ARG A 75 21.52 15.68 10.81
N LYS A 76 21.17 16.45 9.78
CA LYS A 76 22.07 17.43 9.18
C LYS A 76 22.01 18.71 9.98
#